data_AF-A0AA88CM70-F1
#
_entry.id   AF-A0AA88CM70-F1
#
_cell.length_a   1.000
_cell.length_b   1.000
_cell.length_c   1.000
_cell.angle_alpha   90.00
_cell.angle_beta   90.00
_cell.angle_gamma   90.00
#
_symmetry.space_group_name_H-M   'P 1'
#
loop_
_entity.id
_entity.type
_entity.pdbx_description
1 polymer ?
#
loop_
_entity_poly.entity_id
_entity_poly.type
_entity_poly.pdbx_seq_one_letter_code
_entity_poly.pdbx_strand_id
1 'polypeptide(L)'
;MLLMETCRRHVRYTNPTSVAGDGECAAGRVLCPEGLCCSNEGFCGDTDAYCLPENYQSQCRDYPPPSSSAVDVSDIITKSVFDQLIPNRDFITCPAHGFYTYEAFLTAARRFPEFGNFGNNETRTREIAAFFAQTSTKTTGKP
;
A
#
# COMPACT_ATOMS: atom_id res chain seq x y z
N MET A 1 17.19 5.80 19.98
CA MET A 1 16.72 4.69 19.12
C MET A 1 16.80 5.19 17.68
N LEU A 2 18.03 5.25 17.16
CA LEU A 2 18.33 5.47 15.75
C LEU A 2 18.04 4.18 14.97
N LEU A 3 17.81 4.32 13.65
CA LEU A 3 17.45 3.33 12.63
C LEU A 3 15.97 3.36 12.15
N MET A 4 15.46 4.56 11.90
CA MET A 4 14.30 4.82 11.04
C MET A 4 14.62 5.97 10.07
N GLU A 5 15.76 5.88 9.36
CA GLU A 5 16.23 6.96 8.45
C GLU A 5 16.56 6.53 7.02
N THR A 6 16.08 5.39 6.55
CA THR A 6 16.20 4.99 5.14
C THR A 6 14.86 4.56 4.55
N CYS A 7 13.98 5.54 4.37
CA CYS A 7 13.21 5.80 3.13
C CYS A 7 12.07 6.79 3.41
N ARG A 8 12.36 7.91 4.10
CA ARG A 8 11.48 9.07 4.11
C ARG A 8 12.30 10.28 3.70
N ARG A 9 12.06 10.73 2.46
CA ARG A 9 12.64 11.91 1.77
C ARG A 9 14.08 11.76 1.33
N HIS A 10 14.26 11.50 0.03
CA HIS A 10 14.99 12.39 -0.86
C HIS A 10 14.46 12.23 -2.30
N VAL A 11 13.18 12.52 -2.51
CA VAL A 11 12.84 13.26 -3.74
C VAL A 11 13.49 14.63 -3.53
N ARG A 12 14.78 14.75 -3.83
CA ARG A 12 15.33 16.08 -4.09
C ARG A 12 14.52 16.58 -5.27
N TYR A 13 13.85 17.68 -5.03
CA TYR A 13 13.15 18.48 -6.00
C TYR A 13 14.17 19.04 -7.00
N THR A 14 14.84 18.19 -7.77
CA THR A 14 15.40 18.57 -9.06
C THR A 14 14.33 18.19 -10.05
N ASN A 15 13.81 19.18 -10.77
CA ASN A 15 12.93 18.95 -11.90
C ASN A 15 13.69 18.01 -12.86
N PRO A 16 13.28 16.74 -13.03
CA PRO A 16 14.06 15.78 -13.80
C PRO A 16 14.19 16.30 -15.23
N THR A 17 15.41 16.31 -15.75
CA THR A 17 15.72 16.95 -17.02
C THR A 17 15.18 16.13 -18.20
N SER A 18 14.97 14.83 -18.02
CA SER A 18 14.43 13.90 -19.03
C SER A 18 14.10 12.50 -18.47
N VAL A 19 13.25 11.76 -19.17
CA VAL A 19 13.01 10.31 -18.98
C VAL A 19 13.98 9.53 -19.86
N ALA A 20 14.53 8.42 -19.37
CA ALA A 20 15.43 7.54 -20.10
C ALA A 20 14.75 6.98 -21.35
N GLY A 21 15.28 7.29 -22.53
CA GLY A 21 14.83 6.72 -23.81
C GLY A 21 15.61 5.48 -24.24
N ASP A 22 16.79 5.28 -23.65
CA ASP A 22 17.77 4.23 -23.92
C ASP A 22 17.93 3.23 -22.77
N GLY A 23 17.23 3.45 -21.65
CA GLY A 23 17.28 2.60 -20.46
C GLY A 23 18.38 2.97 -19.46
N GLU A 24 19.09 4.08 -19.67
CA GLU A 24 20.09 4.59 -18.72
C GLU A 24 19.48 5.60 -17.74
N CYS A 25 19.86 5.52 -16.47
CA CYS A 25 19.33 6.36 -15.41
C CYS A 25 20.42 6.88 -14.48
N ALA A 26 20.14 8.02 -13.86
CA ALA A 26 21.06 8.65 -12.92
C ALA A 26 20.28 9.42 -11.86
N ALA A 27 20.58 9.20 -10.59
CA ALA A 27 19.92 9.82 -9.46
C ALA A 27 19.83 11.36 -9.61
N GLY A 28 18.60 11.88 -9.68
CA GLY A 28 18.33 13.31 -9.77
C GLY A 28 18.57 13.96 -11.13
N ARG A 29 18.90 13.20 -12.19
CA ARG A 29 19.09 13.70 -13.56
C ARG A 29 18.14 13.05 -14.56
N VAL A 30 18.24 11.73 -14.73
CA VAL A 30 17.48 10.94 -15.71
C VAL A 30 16.68 9.90 -14.94
N LEU A 31 15.36 9.98 -15.08
CA LEU A 31 14.44 9.03 -14.47
C LEU A 31 14.14 7.88 -15.41
N CYS A 32 13.77 6.75 -14.83
CA CYS A 32 13.33 5.60 -15.58
C CYS A 32 11.87 5.77 -16.00
N PRO A 33 11.46 5.14 -17.10
CA PRO A 33 10.04 4.99 -17.43
C PRO A 33 9.25 4.35 -16.28
N GLU A 34 7.94 4.58 -16.27
CA GLU A 34 7.07 4.27 -15.13
C GLU A 34 7.24 2.84 -14.59
N GLY A 35 7.34 2.73 -13.27
CA GLY A 35 7.43 1.46 -12.55
C GLY A 35 8.81 0.80 -12.51
N LEU A 36 9.84 1.39 -13.14
CA LEU A 36 11.20 0.85 -13.17
C LEU A 36 12.10 1.49 -12.09
N CYS A 37 12.95 0.65 -11.49
CA CYS A 37 14.00 1.08 -10.58
C CYS A 37 15.25 1.45 -11.34
N CYS A 38 15.98 2.42 -10.81
CA CYS A 38 17.31 2.76 -11.29
C CYS A 38 18.36 2.03 -10.46
N SER A 39 19.07 1.08 -11.06
CA SER A 39 20.12 0.33 -10.38
C SER A 39 21.35 1.20 -10.09
N ASN A 40 22.21 0.76 -9.18
CA ASN A 40 23.51 1.38 -8.91
C ASN A 40 24.43 1.43 -10.15
N GLU A 41 24.20 0.52 -11.10
CA GLU A 41 24.91 0.47 -12.38
C GLU A 41 24.38 1.49 -13.40
N GLY A 42 23.34 2.26 -13.07
CA GLY A 42 22.79 3.30 -13.95
C GLY A 42 21.85 2.79 -15.02
N PHE A 43 21.18 1.65 -14.79
CA PHE A 43 20.22 1.08 -15.72
C PHE A 43 18.82 0.96 -15.12
N CYS A 44 17.81 1.07 -15.97
CA CYS A 44 16.42 0.88 -15.62
C CYS A 44 16.00 -0.59 -15.69
N GLY A 45 15.30 -1.08 -14.68
CA GLY A 45 14.76 -2.44 -14.65
C GLY A 45 13.80 -2.67 -13.49
N ASP A 46 13.09 -3.80 -13.51
CA ASP A 46 12.02 -4.17 -12.56
C ASP A 46 12.36 -5.41 -11.72
N THR A 47 13.52 -6.01 -11.93
CA THR A 47 13.97 -7.20 -11.19
C THR A 47 14.70 -6.82 -9.90
N ASP A 48 14.92 -7.80 -9.03
CA ASP A 48 15.65 -7.64 -7.77
C ASP A 48 17.07 -7.06 -7.96
N ALA A 49 17.70 -7.32 -9.11
CA ALA A 49 18.99 -6.74 -9.47
C ALA A 49 18.96 -5.20 -9.62
N TYR A 50 17.78 -4.62 -9.82
CA TYR A 50 17.60 -3.18 -10.01
C TYR A 50 16.90 -2.53 -8.81
N CYS A 51 16.06 -3.29 -8.11
CA CYS A 51 15.12 -2.76 -7.12
C CYS A 51 15.46 -3.11 -5.67
N LEU A 52 16.40 -4.01 -5.38
CA LEU A 52 16.77 -4.35 -3.99
C LEU A 52 17.53 -3.21 -3.30
N PRO A 53 17.41 -3.06 -1.97
CA PRO A 53 18.10 -2.02 -1.20
C PRO A 53 19.61 -1.94 -1.39
N GLU A 54 20.27 -3.07 -1.62
CA GLU A 54 21.70 -3.10 -1.95
C GLU A 54 22.04 -2.61 -3.37
N ASN A 55 21.06 -2.56 -4.28
CA ASN A 55 21.29 -2.45 -5.73
C ASN A 55 20.58 -1.27 -6.41
N TYR A 56 19.77 -0.46 -5.71
CA TYR A 56 19.07 0.70 -6.30
C TYR A 56 19.72 2.04 -5.90
N GLN A 57 19.71 3.01 -6.81
CA GLN A 57 20.09 4.41 -6.53
C GLN A 57 18.87 5.36 -6.49
N SER A 58 17.82 5.09 -7.27
CA SER A 58 16.60 5.93 -7.33
C SER A 58 15.40 5.15 -7.88
N GLN A 59 14.18 5.69 -7.68
CA GLN A 59 12.92 5.05 -8.08
C GLN A 59 12.78 3.63 -7.51
N CYS A 60 13.13 3.48 -6.24
CA CYS A 60 13.04 2.20 -5.53
C CYS A 60 11.62 1.65 -5.63
N ARG A 61 11.51 0.33 -5.72
CA ARG A 61 10.25 -0.34 -5.48
C ARG A 61 9.86 -0.06 -4.04
N ASP A 62 8.62 0.36 -3.81
CA ASP A 62 8.02 0.17 -2.49
C ASP A 62 7.93 -1.35 -2.28
N TYR A 63 8.92 -1.91 -1.59
CA TYR A 63 8.92 -3.31 -1.26
C TYR A 63 7.84 -3.55 -0.19
N PRO A 64 6.96 -4.55 -0.37
CA PRO A 64 7.10 -5.70 -1.25
C PRO A 64 6.43 -5.54 -2.63
N PRO A 65 6.89 -6.32 -3.63
CA PRO A 65 6.44 -6.26 -5.02
C PRO A 65 4.92 -6.34 -5.19
N PRO A 66 4.30 -5.71 -6.22
CA PRO A 66 3.04 -6.20 -6.76
C PRO A 66 3.28 -7.64 -7.23
N SER A 67 2.87 -8.59 -6.40
CA SER A 67 2.75 -9.98 -6.80
C SER A 67 1.71 -10.04 -7.91
N SER A 68 2.05 -10.73 -8.99
CA SER A 68 1.16 -11.06 -10.10
C SER A 68 0.00 -12.00 -9.73
N SER A 69 -0.15 -12.33 -8.44
CA SER A 69 -1.43 -12.68 -7.82
C SER A 69 -1.96 -11.42 -7.13
N ALA A 70 -3.03 -10.83 -7.66
CA ALA A 70 -3.71 -9.73 -6.98
C ALA A 70 -4.01 -10.17 -5.53
N VAL A 71 -3.25 -9.64 -4.57
CA VAL A 71 -3.56 -9.84 -3.16
C VAL A 71 -4.88 -9.12 -2.96
N ASP A 72 -5.92 -9.89 -2.66
CA ASP A 72 -7.23 -9.32 -2.36
C ASP A 72 -7.26 -9.00 -0.88
N VAL A 73 -7.98 -7.94 -0.51
CA VAL A 73 -8.19 -7.60 0.89
C VAL A 73 -8.82 -8.76 1.67
N SER A 74 -9.52 -9.68 0.99
CA SER A 74 -10.02 -10.93 1.58
C SER A 74 -8.94 -11.85 2.15
N ASP A 75 -7.69 -11.76 1.68
CA ASP A 75 -6.58 -12.57 2.17
C ASP A 75 -6.08 -12.10 3.56
N ILE A 76 -6.38 -10.85 3.92
CA ILE A 76 -5.94 -10.24 5.17
C ILE A 76 -7.08 -10.17 6.19
N ILE A 77 -8.29 -9.81 5.73
CA ILE A 77 -9.48 -9.74 6.57
C ILE A 77 -10.53 -10.72 6.07
N THR A 78 -10.64 -11.84 6.78
CA THR A 78 -11.73 -12.81 6.55
C THR A 78 -13.06 -12.26 7.04
N LYS A 79 -14.17 -12.81 6.53
CA LYS A 79 -15.51 -12.46 7.02
C LYS A 79 -15.64 -12.58 8.55
N SER A 80 -15.04 -13.62 9.14
CA SER A 80 -15.06 -13.83 10.59
C SER A 80 -14.37 -12.69 11.36
N VAL A 81 -13.21 -12.24 10.87
CA VAL A 81 -12.48 -11.11 11.49
C VAL A 81 -13.27 -9.81 11.29
N PHE A 82 -13.86 -9.58 10.12
CA PHE A 82 -14.76 -8.46 9.89
C PHE A 82 -15.91 -8.44 10.89
N ASP A 83 -16.56 -9.58 11.11
CA ASP A 83 -17.65 -9.71 12.07
C ASP A 83 -17.17 -9.46 13.52
N GLN A 84 -15.94 -9.83 13.86
CA GLN A 84 -15.34 -9.54 15.18
C GLN A 84 -14.92 -8.09 15.38
N LEU A 85 -14.52 -7.38 14.33
CA LEU A 85 -14.13 -5.96 14.40
C LEU A 85 -15.32 -5.04 14.63
N ILE A 86 -16.50 -5.42 14.13
CA ILE A 86 -17.75 -4.65 14.25
C ILE A 86 -18.92 -5.56 14.70
N PRO A 87 -18.87 -6.10 15.93
CA PRO A 87 -19.72 -7.22 16.38
C PRO A 87 -21.19 -6.85 16.63
N ASN A 88 -21.49 -5.58 16.95
CA ASN A 88 -22.84 -5.14 17.31
C ASN A 88 -23.56 -4.36 16.19
N ARG A 89 -22.95 -4.25 15.00
CA ARG A 89 -23.47 -3.41 13.90
C ARG A 89 -24.87 -3.82 13.41
N ASP A 90 -25.17 -5.11 13.53
CA ASP A 90 -26.39 -5.74 13.02
C ASP A 90 -27.44 -5.95 14.12
N PHE A 91 -27.25 -5.37 15.30
CA PHE A 91 -28.25 -5.42 16.35
C PHE A 91 -29.49 -4.59 15.96
N ILE A 92 -30.70 -5.09 16.25
CA ILE A 92 -31.96 -4.52 15.74
C ILE A 92 -32.19 -3.06 16.11
N THR A 93 -31.58 -2.58 17.19
CA THR A 93 -31.69 -1.18 17.63
C THR A 93 -30.77 -0.23 16.86
N CYS A 94 -29.82 -0.75 16.07
CA CYS A 94 -28.99 0.04 15.19
C CYS A 94 -29.78 0.41 13.91
N PRO A 95 -29.92 1.71 13.57
CA PRO A 95 -30.60 2.12 12.35
C PRO A 95 -29.96 1.57 11.07
N ALA A 96 -28.66 1.26 11.13
CA ALA A 96 -27.88 0.72 10.03
C ALA A 96 -27.75 -0.82 10.07
N HIS A 97 -28.59 -1.53 10.82
CA HIS A 97 -28.56 -2.99 10.86
C HIS A 97 -28.69 -3.59 9.45
N GLY A 98 -27.80 -4.52 9.09
CA GLY A 98 -27.74 -5.14 7.77
C GLY A 98 -27.12 -4.28 6.67
N PHE A 99 -26.76 -3.02 6.93
CA PHE A 99 -26.16 -2.13 5.92
C PHE A 99 -24.68 -2.45 5.67
N TYR A 100 -23.90 -2.68 6.72
CA TYR A 100 -22.46 -2.93 6.64
C TYR A 100 -22.18 -4.42 6.46
N THR A 101 -22.15 -4.89 5.21
CA THR A 101 -21.87 -6.29 4.87
C THR A 101 -20.42 -6.49 4.44
N TYR A 102 -19.89 -7.70 4.67
CA TYR A 102 -18.54 -8.07 4.23
C TYR A 102 -18.36 -7.96 2.71
N GLU A 103 -19.37 -8.35 1.93
CA GLU A 103 -19.35 -8.26 0.47
C GLU A 103 -19.32 -6.80 -0.03
N ALA A 104 -20.07 -5.91 0.62
CA ALA A 104 -20.03 -4.49 0.33
C ALA A 104 -18.65 -3.89 0.65
N PHE A 105 -18.03 -4.32 1.75
CA PHE A 105 -16.67 -3.94 2.10
C PHE A 105 -15.66 -4.40 1.04
N LEU A 106 -15.67 -5.66 0.62
CA LEU A 106 -14.76 -6.16 -0.44
C LEU A 106 -14.99 -5.44 -1.77
N THR A 107 -16.24 -5.21 -2.14
CA THR A 107 -16.60 -4.48 -3.37
C THR A 107 -16.05 -3.06 -3.34
N ALA A 108 -16.11 -2.37 -2.20
CA ALA A 108 -15.54 -1.05 -2.04
C ALA A 108 -14.01 -1.08 -2.03
N ALA A 109 -13.40 -1.99 -1.28
CA ALA A 109 -11.95 -2.15 -1.16
C ALA A 109 -11.28 -2.39 -2.53
N ARG A 110 -11.89 -3.22 -3.38
CA ARG A 110 -11.42 -3.47 -4.76
C ARG A 110 -11.39 -2.24 -5.67
N ARG A 111 -12.10 -1.16 -5.31
CA ARG A 111 -12.02 0.12 -6.04
C ARG A 111 -10.81 0.96 -5.67
N PHE A 112 -10.13 0.61 -4.58
CA PHE A 112 -8.92 1.28 -4.08
C PHE A 112 -7.79 0.24 -4.03
N PRO A 113 -7.13 -0.06 -5.15
CA PRO A 113 -6.23 -1.20 -5.27
C PRO A 113 -5.02 -1.15 -4.31
N GLU A 114 -4.65 0.03 -3.83
CA GLU A 114 -3.58 0.21 -2.83
C GLU A 114 -4.04 -0.09 -1.38
N PHE A 115 -5.34 0.02 -1.09
CA PHE A 115 -5.88 -0.17 0.25
C PHE A 115 -5.69 -1.60 0.74
N GLY A 116 -4.97 -1.78 1.85
CA GLY A 116 -4.66 -3.09 2.41
C GLY A 116 -3.64 -3.88 1.59
N ASN A 117 -3.07 -3.31 0.55
CA ASN A 117 -2.12 -3.98 -0.35
C ASN A 117 -0.71 -3.35 -0.32
N PHE A 118 -0.52 -2.30 0.46
CA PHE A 118 0.75 -1.60 0.58
C PHE A 118 1.63 -2.12 1.73
N GLY A 119 2.93 -2.30 1.46
CA GLY A 119 3.90 -2.74 2.48
C GLY A 119 3.75 -4.22 2.87
N ASN A 120 4.38 -4.60 3.99
CA ASN A 120 4.38 -5.97 4.50
C ASN A 120 3.06 -6.35 5.21
N ASN A 121 2.86 -7.63 5.54
CA ASN A 121 1.63 -8.12 6.18
C ASN A 121 1.26 -7.36 7.46
N GLU A 122 2.25 -6.96 8.27
CA GLU A 122 2.02 -6.14 9.46
C GLU A 122 1.45 -4.76 9.09
N THR A 123 2.03 -4.11 8.07
CA THR A 123 1.59 -2.80 7.59
C THR A 123 0.18 -2.86 7.03
N ARG A 124 -0.12 -3.87 6.21
CA ARG A 124 -1.44 -4.11 5.63
C ARG A 124 -2.49 -4.37 6.71
N THR A 125 -2.15 -5.21 7.69
CA THR A 125 -3.01 -5.50 8.85
C THR A 125 -3.27 -4.22 9.66
N ARG A 126 -2.23 -3.42 9.90
CA ARG A 126 -2.32 -2.16 10.63
C ARG A 126 -3.16 -1.12 9.90
N GLU A 127 -3.05 -1.04 8.57
CA GLU A 127 -3.86 -0.15 7.74
C GLU A 127 -5.35 -0.47 7.88
N ILE A 128 -5.72 -1.75 7.72
CA ILE A 128 -7.10 -2.21 7.84
C ILE A 128 -7.62 -1.97 9.26
N ALA A 129 -6.84 -2.31 10.29
CA ALA A 129 -7.21 -2.06 11.68
C ALA A 129 -7.43 -0.57 11.96
N ALA A 130 -6.56 0.31 11.45
CA ALA A 130 -6.70 1.75 11.61
C ALA A 130 -7.96 2.29 10.90
N PHE A 131 -8.26 1.79 9.70
CA PHE A 131 -9.49 2.12 8.97
C PHE A 131 -10.74 1.76 9.78
N PHE A 132 -10.82 0.52 10.29
CA PHE A 132 -11.96 0.09 11.10
C PHE A 132 -12.05 0.84 12.42
N ALA A 133 -10.94 1.16 13.08
CA ALA A 133 -10.96 1.94 14.31
C ALA A 133 -11.51 3.36 14.09
N GLN A 134 -11.06 4.04 13.03
CA GLN A 134 -11.53 5.39 12.70
C GLN A 134 -13.01 5.40 12.30
N THR A 135 -13.41 4.50 11.40
CA THR A 135 -14.80 4.42 10.91
C THR A 135 -15.77 3.98 12.01
N SER A 136 -15.36 3.03 12.87
CA SER A 136 -16.14 2.63 14.06
C SER A 136 -16.32 3.79 15.03
N THR A 137 -15.31 4.64 15.22
CA THR A 137 -15.45 5.85 16.04
C THR A 137 -16.50 6.81 15.46
N LYS A 138 -16.57 6.95 14.13
CA LYS A 138 -17.56 7.82 13.46
C LYS A 138 -18.97 7.24 13.42
N THR A 139 -19.09 5.92 13.53
CA THR A 139 -20.36 5.19 13.43
C THR A 139 -20.77 4.53 14.74
N THR A 140 -20.06 4.83 15.84
CA THR A 140 -20.32 4.23 17.14
C THR A 140 -21.75 4.48 17.56
N GLY A 141 -22.38 3.44 18.12
CA GLY A 141 -23.66 3.57 18.78
C GLY A 141 -23.55 4.58 19.93
N LYS A 142 -24.61 5.35 20.14
CA LYS A 142 -24.79 6.08 21.40
C LYS A 142 -25.21 5.09 22.49
N PRO A 143 -24.84 5.35 23.76
CA PRO A 143 -25.35 4.56 24.89
C PRO A 143 -26.89 4.61 24.96
#